data_AF-A0A956BGF4-F1
#
_entry.id   AF-A0A956BGF4-F1
#
_cell.length_a   1.000
_cell.length_b   1.000
_cell.length_c   1.000
_cell.angle_alpha   90.00
_cell.angle_beta   90.00
_cell.angle_gamma   90.00
#
_symmetry.space_group_name_H-M   'P 1'
#
loop_
_entity.id
_entity.type
_entity.pdbx_description
1 polymer ?
#
loop_
_entity_poly.entity_id
_entity_poly.type
_entity_poly.pdbx_seq_one_letter_code
_entity_poly.pdbx_strand_id
1 'polypeptide(L)'
;MAGILTSAARSELGSTLPVIAVQTGDQAGEVGVRLGWAADWLIPSFLEGIVTGAYIEGAVQSESTESQSGDTWGATGSVLLEFYFPRGWSTAASVQPPINWALDVLWQP
;
A
#
# COMPACT_ATOMS: atom_id res chain seq x y z
N MET A 1 -2.00 -3.38 -9.47
CA MET A 1 -1.90 -1.91 -9.43
C MET A 1 -2.39 -1.43 -8.06
N ALA A 2 -1.50 -1.31 -7.08
CA ALA A 2 -1.86 -1.00 -5.69
C ALA A 2 -1.90 0.51 -5.39
N GLY A 3 -1.07 1.31 -6.06
CA GLY A 3 -0.94 2.75 -5.78
C GLY A 3 -2.16 3.61 -6.13
N ILE A 4 -2.94 3.25 -7.15
CA ILE A 4 -4.13 4.03 -7.58
C ILE A 4 -5.26 3.93 -6.54
N LEU A 5 -5.43 2.76 -5.90
CA LEU A 5 -6.45 2.55 -4.88
C LEU A 5 -6.13 3.31 -3.58
N THR A 6 -4.85 3.38 -3.24
CA THR A 6 -4.36 4.13 -2.06
C THR A 6 -4.48 5.64 -2.26
N SER A 7 -4.19 6.17 -3.45
CA SER A 7 -4.40 7.60 -3.72
C SER A 7 -5.88 7.98 -3.66
N ALA A 8 -6.77 7.12 -4.15
CA ALA A 8 -8.23 7.34 -4.10
C ALA A 8 -8.76 7.32 -2.66
N ALA A 9 -8.41 6.29 -1.87
CA ALA A 9 -8.81 6.18 -0.47
C ALA A 9 -8.31 7.37 0.37
N ARG A 10 -7.10 7.88 0.09
CA ARG A 10 -6.56 9.05 0.78
C ARG A 10 -7.23 10.37 0.36
N SER A 11 -7.63 10.49 -0.91
CA SER A 11 -8.35 11.67 -1.40
C SER A 11 -9.71 11.86 -0.71
N GLU A 12 -10.36 10.76 -0.32
CA GLU A 12 -11.64 10.78 0.39
C GLU A 12 -11.48 10.92 1.91
N LEU A 13 -10.40 10.40 2.50
CA LEU A 13 -10.23 10.28 3.96
C LEU A 13 -9.32 11.37 4.58
N GLY A 14 -8.61 12.15 3.77
CA GLY A 14 -7.68 13.18 4.25
C GLY A 14 -6.35 12.60 4.76
N SER A 15 -5.28 13.38 4.65
CA SER A 15 -3.88 12.93 4.83
C SER A 15 -3.52 12.38 6.21
N THR A 16 -4.36 12.59 7.22
CA THR A 16 -4.05 12.39 8.65
C THR A 16 -4.76 11.17 9.26
N LEU A 17 -5.76 10.59 8.59
CA LEU A 17 -6.55 9.50 9.17
C LEU A 17 -6.03 8.13 8.73
N PRO A 18 -5.99 7.15 9.64
CA PRO A 18 -5.60 5.80 9.27
C PRO A 18 -6.62 5.22 8.29
N VAL A 19 -6.13 4.65 7.19
CA VAL A 19 -6.97 3.96 6.21
C VAL A 19 -7.11 2.51 6.65
N ILE A 20 -8.35 2.08 6.90
CA ILE A 20 -8.68 0.68 7.12
C ILE A 20 -9.55 0.24 5.95
N ALA A 21 -9.04 -0.67 5.12
CA ALA A 21 -9.79 -1.21 4.00
C ALA A 21 -9.85 -2.74 4.12
N VAL A 22 -11.07 -3.27 3.99
CA VAL A 22 -11.31 -4.71 3.85
C VAL A 22 -11.60 -4.98 2.38
N GLN A 23 -10.85 -5.88 1.78
CA GLN A 23 -10.98 -6.28 0.38
C GLN A 23 -11.40 -7.74 0.34
N THR A 24 -12.48 -8.07 -0.37
CA THR A 24 -12.81 -9.45 -0.72
C THR A 24 -12.33 -9.70 -2.14
N GLY A 25 -11.51 -10.72 -2.34
CA GLY A 25 -10.98 -11.06 -3.67
C GLY A 25 -12.03 -11.70 -4.58
N ASP A 26 -11.66 -11.92 -5.85
CA ASP A 26 -12.54 -12.50 -6.86
C ASP A 26 -12.75 -14.01 -6.64
N GLN A 27 -11.87 -14.68 -5.88
CA GLN A 27 -12.03 -16.08 -5.50
C GLN A 27 -12.75 -16.22 -4.15
N ALA A 28 -13.62 -17.23 -4.04
CA ALA A 28 -14.30 -17.54 -2.81
C ALA A 28 -13.28 -17.87 -1.69
N GLY A 29 -13.25 -17.05 -0.63
CA GLY A 29 -12.34 -17.24 0.52
C GLY A 29 -11.15 -16.28 0.57
N GLU A 30 -10.95 -15.44 -0.45
CA GLU A 30 -9.95 -14.38 -0.41
C GLU A 30 -10.49 -13.16 0.37
N VAL A 31 -9.86 -12.88 1.51
CA VAL A 31 -10.12 -11.71 2.35
C VAL A 31 -8.80 -11.05 2.64
N GLY A 32 -8.75 -9.74 2.38
CA GLY A 32 -7.62 -8.89 2.66
C GLY A 32 -8.00 -7.78 3.63
N VAL A 33 -7.08 -7.47 4.54
CA VAL A 33 -7.14 -6.29 5.39
C VAL A 33 -5.93 -5.43 5.11
N ARG A 34 -6.17 -4.13 4.98
CA ARG A 34 -5.16 -3.12 4.69
C ARG A 34 -5.27 -2.00 5.71
N LEU A 35 -4.12 -1.60 6.21
CA LEU A 35 -3.95 -0.58 7.24
C LEU A 35 -2.87 0.37 6.77
N GLY A 36 -3.17 1.65 6.67
CA GLY A 36 -2.13 2.65 6.39
C GLY A 36 -2.31 3.92 7.19
N TRP A 37 -1.22 4.66 7.37
CA TRP A 37 -1.17 5.84 8.20
C TRP A 37 -0.07 6.81 7.74
N ALA A 38 -0.22 8.08 8.12
CA ALA A 38 0.81 9.08 7.89
C ALA A 38 2.08 8.71 8.65
N ALA A 39 3.20 8.71 7.94
CA ALA A 39 4.52 8.36 8.45
C ALA A 39 5.51 9.51 8.26
N ASP A 40 5.04 10.75 8.38
CA ASP A 40 5.88 11.95 8.19
C ASP A 40 7.09 11.97 9.13
N TRP A 41 6.99 11.31 10.30
CA TRP A 41 8.09 11.10 11.24
C TRP A 41 9.25 10.28 10.67
N LEU A 42 9.04 9.54 9.58
CA LEU A 42 10.06 8.77 8.88
C LEU A 42 10.91 9.64 7.95
N ILE A 43 10.48 10.88 7.67
CA ILE A 43 11.21 11.83 6.83
C ILE A 43 12.44 12.31 7.61
N PRO A 44 13.66 12.01 7.14
CA PRO A 44 14.87 12.53 7.76
C PRO A 44 14.96 14.06 7.58
N SER A 45 15.64 14.74 8.51
CA SER A 45 15.81 16.20 8.48
C SER A 45 16.46 16.73 7.18
N PHE A 46 17.31 15.93 6.52
CA PHE A 46 17.90 16.31 5.23
C PHE A 46 16.91 16.25 4.05
N LEU A 47 15.76 15.59 4.21
CA LEU A 47 14.70 15.48 3.21
C LEU A 47 13.50 16.38 3.49
N GLU A 48 13.39 17.03 4.66
CA GLU A 48 12.23 17.89 5.01
C GLU A 48 11.96 19.03 4.01
N GLY A 49 12.98 19.50 3.29
CA GLY A 49 12.83 20.52 2.23
C GLY A 49 12.41 19.96 0.85
N ILE A 50 12.43 18.64 0.68
CA ILE A 50 12.20 17.94 -0.60
C ILE A 50 10.94 17.08 -0.51
N VAL A 51 10.74 16.41 0.61
CA VAL A 51 9.62 15.51 0.87
C VAL A 51 8.62 16.23 1.77
N THR A 52 7.42 16.45 1.26
CA THR A 52 6.35 17.16 1.97
C THR A 52 5.51 16.24 2.85
N GLY A 53 5.65 14.92 2.69
CA GLY A 53 4.95 13.94 3.49
C GLY A 53 5.41 12.52 3.18
N ALA A 54 5.12 11.61 4.10
CA ALA A 54 5.36 10.19 3.93
C ALA A 54 4.15 9.38 4.42
N TYR A 55 3.92 8.25 3.80
CA TYR A 55 2.82 7.36 4.12
C TYR A 55 3.31 5.91 4.08
N ILE A 56 2.82 5.10 5.00
CA ILE A 56 3.10 3.67 5.04
C ILE A 56 1.78 2.92 5.13
N GLU A 57 1.75 1.79 4.44
CA GLU A 57 0.61 0.89 4.38
C GLU A 57 1.08 -0.55 4.47
N GLY A 58 0.46 -1.31 5.35
CA GLY A 58 0.58 -2.76 5.41
C GLY A 58 -0.72 -3.40 4.96
N ALA A 59 -0.62 -4.50 4.24
CA ALA A 59 -1.77 -5.34 3.94
C ALA A 59 -1.46 -6.81 4.23
N VAL A 60 -2.50 -7.56 4.57
CA VAL A 60 -2.48 -9.02 4.68
C VAL A 60 -3.67 -9.54 3.88
N GLN A 61 -3.44 -10.51 3.02
CA GLN A 61 -4.47 -11.12 2.18
C GLN A 61 -4.41 -12.64 2.33
N SER A 62 -5.56 -13.30 2.49
CA SER A 62 -5.65 -14.75 2.32
C SER A 62 -5.60 -15.09 0.83
N GLU A 63 -4.76 -16.06 0.48
CA GLU A 63 -4.70 -16.67 -0.83
C GLU A 63 -5.27 -18.09 -0.70
N SER A 64 -6.35 -18.38 -1.41
CA SER A 64 -6.81 -19.74 -1.63
C SER A 64 -6.29 -20.18 -2.99
N THR A 65 -5.46 -21.22 -3.03
CA THR A 65 -5.09 -21.86 -4.30
C THR A 65 -5.81 -23.20 -4.37
N GLU A 66 -6.78 -23.32 -5.29
CA GLU A 66 -7.35 -24.61 -5.66
C GLU A 66 -6.25 -25.46 -6.33
N SER A 67 -5.62 -26.33 -5.53
CA SER A 67 -4.68 -27.33 -6.03
C SER A 67 -5.38 -28.67 -6.12
N GLN A 68 -5.11 -29.43 -7.19
CA GLN A 68 -5.75 -30.73 -7.51
C GLN A 68 -5.57 -31.83 -6.43
N SER A 69 -4.88 -31.54 -5.32
CA SER A 69 -4.61 -32.43 -4.19
C SER A 69 -5.07 -31.91 -2.81
N GLY A 70 -5.81 -30.79 -2.76
CA GLY A 70 -6.38 -30.23 -1.53
C GLY A 70 -6.25 -28.70 -1.45
N ASP A 71 -7.16 -28.05 -0.72
CA ASP A 71 -7.14 -26.61 -0.50
C ASP A 71 -5.91 -26.21 0.31
N THR A 72 -4.99 -25.48 -0.30
CA THR A 72 -3.87 -24.87 0.43
C THR A 72 -4.29 -23.45 0.80
N TRP A 73 -4.34 -23.20 2.11
CA TRP A 73 -4.66 -21.88 2.67
C TRP A 73 -3.35 -21.15 2.95
N GLY A 74 -3.12 -20.03 2.25
CA GLY A 74 -1.97 -19.16 2.42
C GLY A 74 -2.38 -17.77 2.92
N ALA A 75 -1.43 -17.05 3.51
CA ALA A 75 -1.58 -15.62 3.76
C ALA A 75 -0.33 -14.90 3.26
N THR A 76 -0.55 -13.88 2.44
CA THR A 76 0.51 -13.03 1.89
C THR A 76 0.39 -11.63 2.46
N GLY A 77 1.50 -11.12 3.00
CA GLY A 77 1.59 -9.73 3.45
C GLY A 77 2.18 -8.83 2.37
N SER A 78 1.82 -7.56 2.35
CA SER A 78 2.53 -6.55 1.57
C SER A 78 2.74 -5.29 2.38
N VAL A 79 3.79 -4.56 2.04
CA VAL A 79 4.10 -3.24 2.60
C VAL A 79 4.27 -2.28 1.44
N LEU A 80 3.64 -1.11 1.56
CA LEU A 80 3.78 0.02 0.65
C LEU A 80 4.25 1.23 1.45
N LEU A 81 5.18 1.97 0.86
CA LEU A 81 5.73 3.19 1.42
C LEU A 81 5.73 4.24 0.32
N GLU A 82 5.10 5.38 0.60
CA GLU A 82 4.93 6.47 -0.36
C GLU A 82 5.52 7.76 0.20
N PHE A 83 6.26 8.47 -0.65
CA PHE A 83 6.78 9.80 -0.38
C PHE A 83 6.13 10.82 -1.32
N TYR A 84 5.81 11.97 -0.77
CA TYR A 84 5.22 13.08 -1.50
C TYR A 84 6.22 14.22 -1.64
N PHE A 85 6.22 14.86 -2.79
CA PHE A 85 7.12 15.94 -3.13
C PHE A 85 6.30 17.15 -3.61
N PRO A 86 6.88 18.36 -3.55
CA PRO A 86 6.23 19.56 -4.07
C PRO A 86 5.79 19.39 -5.53
N ARG A 87 4.71 20.09 -5.91
CA ARG A 87 4.17 20.13 -7.29
C ARG A 87 3.56 18.81 -7.80
N GLY A 88 2.91 18.06 -6.90
CA GLY A 88 2.09 16.90 -7.29
C GLY A 88 2.89 15.65 -7.68
N TRP A 89 4.14 15.55 -7.23
CA TRP A 89 4.98 14.38 -7.43
C TRP A 89 4.85 13.43 -6.24
N SER A 90 4.72 12.13 -6.49
CA SER A 90 4.87 11.10 -5.47
C SER A 90 5.67 9.91 -5.98
N THR A 91 6.33 9.23 -5.05
CA THR A 91 7.04 7.98 -5.33
C THR A 91 6.58 6.93 -4.34
N ALA A 92 6.19 5.76 -4.82
CA ALA A 92 5.76 4.64 -3.99
C ALA A 92 6.69 3.44 -4.19
N ALA A 93 7.16 2.84 -3.11
CA ALA A 93 7.84 1.56 -3.10
C ALA A 93 6.92 0.54 -2.44
N SER A 94 6.80 -0.65 -3.04
CA SER A 94 6.05 -1.76 -2.42
C SER A 94 6.85 -3.04 -2.45
N VAL A 95 6.64 -3.87 -1.44
CA VAL A 95 7.25 -5.20 -1.29
C VAL A 95 6.17 -6.19 -0.88
N GLN A 96 6.16 -7.33 -1.54
CA GLN A 96 5.29 -8.47 -1.28
C GLN A 96 6.12 -9.76 -1.38
N PRO A 97 6.19 -10.59 -0.33
CA PRO A 97 6.81 -11.91 -0.42
C PRO A 97 6.12 -12.77 -1.50
N PRO A 98 6.80 -13.78 -2.07
CA PRO A 98 8.13 -14.24 -1.71
C PRO A 98 9.29 -13.33 -2.18
N ILE A 99 9.27 -12.79 -3.40
CA ILE A 99 10.29 -11.84 -3.92
C ILE A 99 9.65 -10.91 -4.96
N ASN A 100 8.62 -10.16 -4.57
CA ASN A 100 8.01 -9.15 -5.43
C ASN A 100 8.26 -7.77 -4.83
N TRP A 101 8.85 -6.86 -5.61
CA TRP A 101 8.96 -5.45 -5.25
C TRP A 101 8.62 -4.59 -6.46
N ALA A 102 8.05 -3.42 -6.20
CA ALA A 102 7.75 -2.43 -7.23
C ALA A 102 8.13 -1.04 -6.75
N LEU A 103 8.52 -0.19 -7.69
CA LEU A 103 8.78 1.22 -7.47
C LEU A 103 8.01 1.99 -8.53
N ASP A 104 7.05 2.80 -8.08
CA ASP A 104 6.18 3.60 -8.92
C ASP A 104 6.50 5.09 -8.70
N VAL A 105 6.47 5.86 -9.79
CA VAL A 105 6.56 7.32 -9.74
C VAL A 105 5.29 7.87 -10.36
N LEU A 106 4.59 8.69 -9.61
CA LEU A 106 3.34 9.30 -10.02
C LEU A 106 3.49 10.82 -10.06
N TRP A 107 2.96 11.40 -11.12
CA TRP A 107 2.83 12.85 -11.24
C TRP A 107 1.38 13.18 -11.55
N GLN A 108 0.79 14.05 -10.72
CA GLN A 108 -0.56 14.57 -10.89
C GLN A 108 -0.49 16.10 -11.03
N PRO A 109 -0.86 16.67 -12.20
CA PRO A 109 -0.85 18.11 -12.44
C PRO A 109 -1.94 18.88 -11.68
#